data_AF-A0A7N0TM84-F1
#
_entry.id   AF-A0A7N0TM84-F1
#
_cell.length_a   1.000
_cell.length_b   1.000
_cell.length_c   1.000
_cell.angle_alpha   90.00
_cell.angle_beta   90.00
_cell.angle_gamma   90.00
#
_symmetry.space_group_name_H-M   'P 1'
#
loop_
_entity.id
_entity.type
_entity.pdbx_description
1 polymer ?
#
loop_
_entity_poly.entity_id
_entity_poly.type
_entity_poly.pdbx_seq_one_letter_code
_entity_poly.pdbx_strand_id
1 'polypeptide(L)'
;MIYGLDCLLIYLIFCQRLFVAQTDSTETSSCLITPPQVNFLLNGRGVVGRINISSMDTGPQIPTNVTAMLKFGTNLLQVIGHFSGNYVIAIAFMGIVSVGTSDLKDYVAPVDTSQSLDTDVIVGASRVSLKCPISCKRIITPVKGHACKHVQVSSNLSPWRLHYS
;
A
#
# COMPACT_ATOMS: atom_id res chain seq x y z
N MET A 1 -35.77 -6.78 13.65
CA MET A 1 -34.53 -5.96 13.75
C MET A 1 -33.30 -6.81 13.38
N ILE A 2 -33.19 -7.26 12.12
CA ILE A 2 -32.05 -8.09 11.66
C ILE A 2 -31.22 -7.35 10.58
N TYR A 3 -31.83 -6.42 9.84
CA TYR A 3 -31.16 -5.65 8.78
C TYR A 3 -30.04 -4.70 9.24
N GLY A 4 -29.86 -4.47 10.55
CA GLY A 4 -28.86 -3.52 11.06
C GLY A 4 -27.43 -4.08 11.08
N LEU A 5 -27.26 -5.35 11.48
CA LEU A 5 -25.94 -5.99 11.59
C LEU A 5 -25.41 -6.44 10.22
N ASP A 6 -26.27 -6.97 9.35
CA ASP A 6 -25.87 -7.42 8.02
C ASP A 6 -25.43 -6.24 7.14
N CYS A 7 -26.11 -5.10 7.23
CA CYS A 7 -25.73 -3.89 6.50
C CYS A 7 -24.39 -3.35 7.00
N LEU A 8 -24.16 -3.34 8.32
CA LEU A 8 -22.89 -2.93 8.92
C LEU A 8 -21.73 -3.86 8.49
N LEU A 9 -21.99 -5.17 8.41
CA LEU A 9 -21.01 -6.17 7.98
C LEU A 9 -20.67 -6.02 6.49
N ILE A 10 -21.66 -5.74 5.63
CA ILE A 10 -21.45 -5.43 4.21
C ILE A 10 -20.60 -4.16 4.04
N TYR A 11 -20.86 -3.11 4.81
CA TYR A 11 -20.05 -1.88 4.83
C TYR A 11 -18.62 -2.11 5.37
N LEU A 12 -18.44 -3.04 6.31
CA LEU A 12 -17.14 -3.42 6.86
C LEU A 12 -16.30 -4.23 5.85
N ILE A 13 -16.95 -5.02 4.98
CA ILE A 13 -16.27 -5.87 3.99
C ILE A 13 -15.99 -5.10 2.69
N PHE A 14 -16.93 -4.25 2.25
CA PHE A 14 -16.84 -3.53 0.99
C PHE A 14 -16.67 -2.02 1.21
N CYS A 15 -15.47 -1.52 0.88
CA CYS A 15 -15.21 -0.08 0.81
C CYS A 15 -15.22 0.39 -0.64
N GLN A 16 -15.94 1.47 -0.93
CA GLN A 16 -15.86 2.13 -2.23
C GLN A 16 -14.64 3.04 -2.25
N ARG A 17 -13.81 2.88 -3.28
CA ARG A 17 -12.57 3.64 -3.43
C ARG A 17 -12.51 4.33 -4.78
N LEU A 18 -11.97 5.55 -4.77
CA LEU A 18 -11.65 6.34 -5.94
C LEU A 18 -10.27 5.94 -6.47
N PHE A 19 -10.24 5.60 -7.75
CA PHE A 19 -9.06 5.27 -8.54
C PHE A 19 -8.87 6.34 -9.60
N VAL A 20 -7.62 6.74 -9.79
CA VAL A 20 -7.21 7.66 -10.85
C VAL A 20 -5.92 7.11 -11.44
N ALA A 21 -5.93 6.81 -12.73
CA ALA A 21 -4.78 6.26 -13.44
C ALA A 21 -4.60 6.99 -14.77
N GLN A 22 -3.36 7.24 -15.16
CA GLN A 22 -3.02 7.81 -16.45
C GLN A 22 -2.88 6.68 -17.48
N THR A 23 -3.48 6.86 -18.66
CA THR A 23 -3.58 5.79 -19.69
C THR A 23 -2.60 5.95 -20.84
N ASP A 24 -1.72 6.94 -20.78
CA ASP A 24 -0.87 7.34 -21.92
C ASP A 24 0.22 6.30 -22.26
N SER A 25 0.35 5.24 -21.45
CA SER A 25 1.21 4.08 -21.70
C SER A 25 0.46 2.78 -21.35
N THR A 26 -0.34 2.24 -22.26
CA THR A 26 -1.02 0.94 -22.06
C THR A 26 -0.07 -0.27 -22.19
N GLU A 27 1.17 -0.05 -22.67
CA GLU A 27 2.22 -1.06 -22.74
C GLU A 27 2.85 -1.39 -21.37
N THR A 28 2.67 -0.52 -20.39
CA THR A 28 3.12 -0.68 -19.01
C THR A 28 1.94 -0.66 -18.04
N SER A 29 2.03 -1.40 -16.93
CA SER A 29 1.01 -1.37 -15.88
C SER A 29 0.77 0.08 -15.43
N SER A 30 -0.47 0.57 -15.55
CA SER A 30 -0.80 1.94 -15.20
C SER A 30 -0.79 2.13 -13.68
N CYS A 31 0.10 3.00 -13.20
CA CYS A 31 0.16 3.38 -11.79
C CYS A 31 -0.97 4.34 -11.43
N LEU A 32 -1.41 4.28 -10.16
CA LEU A 32 -2.35 5.26 -9.64
C LEU A 32 -1.66 6.61 -9.48
N ILE A 33 -2.27 7.67 -10.01
CA ILE A 33 -1.70 9.02 -10.02
C ILE A 33 -2.80 10.07 -9.86
N THR A 34 -2.60 11.04 -8.96
CA THR A 34 -3.38 12.28 -8.94
C THR A 34 -2.81 13.26 -9.97
N PRO A 35 -3.60 13.75 -10.93
CA PRO A 35 -3.18 14.85 -11.77
C PRO A 35 -2.92 16.10 -10.91
N PRO A 36 -1.77 16.77 -11.04
CA PRO A 36 -1.31 17.77 -10.08
C PRO A 36 -2.16 19.05 -10.04
N GLN A 37 -2.84 19.37 -11.14
CA GLN A 37 -3.64 20.59 -11.30
C GLN A 37 -5.14 20.29 -11.27
N VAL A 38 -5.55 19.16 -10.69
CA VAL A 38 -6.93 18.70 -10.66
C VAL A 38 -7.42 18.50 -9.23
N ASN A 39 -8.61 19.01 -8.97
CA ASN A 39 -9.33 18.83 -7.72
C ASN A 39 -10.51 17.87 -7.92
N PHE A 40 -10.61 16.90 -7.03
CA PHE A 40 -11.74 15.97 -6.99
C PHE A 40 -12.72 16.40 -5.89
N LEU A 41 -13.99 16.55 -6.25
CA LEU A 41 -15.07 16.82 -5.32
C LEU A 41 -16.15 15.75 -5.47
N LEU A 42 -16.64 15.23 -4.36
CA LEU A 42 -17.75 14.30 -4.33
C LEU A 42 -18.88 14.91 -3.50
N ASN A 43 -20.04 15.07 -4.14
CA ASN A 43 -21.21 15.75 -3.57
C ASN A 43 -20.88 17.16 -3.06
N GLY A 44 -20.05 17.90 -3.83
CA GLY A 44 -19.59 19.24 -3.50
C GLY A 44 -18.49 19.31 -2.43
N ARG A 45 -18.03 18.18 -1.88
CA ARG A 45 -16.96 18.14 -0.88
C ARG A 45 -15.64 17.65 -1.48
N GLY A 46 -14.54 18.34 -1.20
CA GLY A 46 -13.20 17.94 -1.63
C GLY A 46 -12.84 16.53 -1.13
N VAL A 47 -12.30 15.70 -2.03
CA VAL A 47 -11.81 14.36 -1.71
C VAL A 47 -10.43 14.48 -1.07
N VAL A 48 -10.26 13.85 0.09
CA VAL A 48 -9.02 13.93 0.88
C VAL A 48 -7.83 13.40 0.07
N GLY A 49 -6.74 14.16 0.07
CA GLY A 49 -5.52 13.82 -0.66
C GLY A 49 -5.65 13.93 -2.18
N ARG A 50 -6.71 14.58 -2.68
CA ARG A 50 -6.99 14.81 -4.11
C ARG A 50 -7.40 16.27 -4.40
N ILE A 51 -7.08 17.18 -3.48
CA ILE A 51 -7.27 18.62 -3.63
C ILE A 51 -5.93 19.32 -3.43
N ASN A 52 -5.59 20.23 -4.33
CA ASN A 52 -4.47 21.18 -4.24
C ASN A 52 -3.14 20.55 -3.76
N ILE A 53 -2.67 19.53 -4.47
CA ILE A 53 -1.41 18.84 -4.14
C ILE A 53 -0.25 19.69 -4.68
N SER A 54 0.11 20.75 -3.95
CA SER A 54 1.29 21.57 -4.22
C SER A 54 2.60 20.86 -3.86
N SER A 55 2.55 19.73 -3.15
CA SER A 55 3.70 18.88 -2.85
C SER A 55 3.54 17.54 -3.55
N MET A 56 4.26 17.34 -4.65
CA MET A 56 4.33 16.07 -5.35
C MET A 56 5.00 15.03 -4.46
N ASP A 57 4.21 14.29 -3.69
CA ASP A 57 4.65 13.01 -3.16
C ASP A 57 4.79 12.08 -4.38
N THR A 58 6.02 11.87 -4.82
CA THR A 58 6.39 10.95 -5.92
C THR A 58 6.27 9.49 -5.50
N GLY A 59 5.81 9.22 -4.27
CA GLY A 59 5.50 7.89 -3.79
C GLY A 59 4.34 7.22 -4.53
N PRO A 60 4.25 5.89 -4.44
CA PRO A 60 3.08 5.15 -4.92
C PRO A 60 1.80 5.70 -4.29
N GLN A 61 0.83 6.10 -5.11
CA GLN A 61 -0.46 6.57 -4.60
C GLN A 61 -1.40 5.39 -4.37
N ILE A 62 -2.18 5.45 -3.30
CA ILE A 62 -3.20 4.44 -2.97
C ILE A 62 -4.61 4.91 -3.35
N PRO A 63 -5.56 4.00 -3.64
CA PRO A 63 -6.95 4.39 -3.89
C PRO A 63 -7.57 5.06 -2.67
N THR A 64 -8.28 6.17 -2.87
CA THR A 64 -8.86 6.96 -1.78
C THR A 64 -10.19 6.38 -1.35
N ASN A 65 -10.40 6.12 -0.06
CA ASN A 65 -11.70 5.67 0.45
C ASN A 65 -12.71 6.82 0.40
N VAL A 66 -13.82 6.63 -0.33
CA VAL A 66 -14.90 7.62 -0.49
C VAL A 66 -16.24 7.12 0.06
N THR A 67 -16.26 5.94 0.70
CA THR A 67 -17.47 5.29 1.24
C THR A 67 -18.31 6.25 2.07
N ALA A 68 -17.69 6.96 3.03
CA ALA A 68 -18.40 7.89 3.91
C ALA A 68 -18.86 9.20 3.23
N MET A 69 -18.40 9.47 2.02
CA MET A 69 -18.77 10.66 1.24
C MET A 69 -19.96 10.40 0.31
N LEU A 70 -20.27 9.14 0.02
CA LEU A 70 -21.39 8.72 -0.80
C LEU A 70 -22.72 8.87 -0.04
N LYS A 71 -23.77 9.18 -0.78
CA LYS A 71 -25.16 9.25 -0.32
C LYS A 71 -25.97 8.16 -1.00
N PHE A 72 -27.08 7.77 -0.39
CA PHE A 72 -28.06 6.93 -1.07
C PHE A 72 -28.65 7.68 -2.27
N GLY A 73 -28.76 7.00 -3.40
CA GLY A 73 -29.22 7.57 -4.67
C GLY A 73 -28.09 8.18 -5.49
N THR A 74 -28.37 9.30 -6.14
CA THR A 74 -27.44 9.94 -7.08
C THR A 74 -26.32 10.66 -6.35
N ASN A 75 -25.08 10.34 -6.74
CA ASN A 75 -23.87 11.03 -6.27
C ASN A 75 -23.27 11.82 -7.43
N LEU A 76 -22.74 13.01 -7.14
CA LEU A 76 -22.11 13.86 -8.12
C LEU A 76 -20.59 13.89 -7.88
N LEU A 77 -19.83 13.26 -8.77
CA LEU A 77 -18.38 13.39 -8.82
C LEU A 77 -18.05 14.55 -9.78
N GLN A 78 -17.36 15.55 -9.24
CA GLN A 78 -16.88 16.69 -10.00
C GLN A 78 -15.36 16.66 -10.02
N VAL A 79 -14.81 16.89 -11.20
CA VAL A 79 -13.37 16.90 -11.41
C VAL A 79 -13.03 18.20 -12.11
N ILE A 80 -12.29 19.06 -11.42
CA ILE A 80 -12.11 20.46 -11.83
C ILE A 80 -10.61 20.72 -11.91
N GLY A 81 -10.14 21.17 -13.07
CA GLY A 81 -8.74 21.53 -13.26
C GLY A 81 -8.21 21.18 -14.64
N HIS A 82 -6.89 21.16 -14.75
CA HIS A 82 -6.18 20.90 -16.00
C HIS A 82 -5.55 19.51 -15.99
N PHE A 83 -5.86 18.72 -17.01
CA PHE A 83 -5.29 17.38 -17.22
C PHE A 83 -4.15 17.45 -18.23
N SER A 84 -2.98 16.92 -17.86
CA SER A 84 -1.80 16.86 -18.72
C SER A 84 -1.72 15.58 -19.57
N GLY A 85 -2.84 14.87 -19.76
CA GLY A 85 -2.87 13.55 -20.39
C GLY A 85 -4.25 12.90 -20.31
N ASN A 86 -4.35 11.64 -20.72
CA ASN A 86 -5.59 10.87 -20.61
C ASN A 86 -5.63 10.14 -19.27
N TYR A 87 -6.76 10.25 -18.58
CA TYR A 87 -6.95 9.63 -17.28
C TYR A 87 -8.23 8.81 -17.25
N VAL A 88 -8.14 7.65 -16.61
CA VAL A 88 -9.30 6.86 -16.19
C VAL A 88 -9.56 7.14 -14.72
N ILE A 89 -10.79 7.55 -14.44
CA ILE A 89 -11.28 7.84 -13.10
C ILE A 89 -12.43 6.89 -12.82
N ALA A 90 -12.34 6.13 -11.74
CA ALA A 90 -13.36 5.14 -11.38
C ALA A 90 -13.59 5.10 -9.88
N ILE A 91 -14.84 4.90 -9.47
CA ILE A 91 -15.18 4.50 -8.10
C ILE A 91 -15.59 3.03 -8.16
N ALA A 92 -14.87 2.17 -7.45
CA ALA A 92 -15.11 0.74 -7.44
C ALA A 92 -15.30 0.20 -6.02
N PHE A 93 -16.11 -0.84 -5.90
CA PHE A 93 -16.24 -1.61 -4.67
C PHE A 93 -15.02 -2.51 -4.51
N MET A 94 -14.36 -2.39 -3.36
CA MET A 94 -13.19 -3.19 -3.03
C MET A 94 -13.47 -3.98 -1.76
N GLY A 95 -13.21 -5.29 -1.81
CA GLY A 95 -13.12 -6.11 -0.61
C GLY A 95 -11.85 -5.73 0.18
N ILE A 96 -11.98 -5.49 1.48
CA ILE A 96 -10.81 -5.36 2.35
C ILE A 96 -10.37 -6.76 2.77
N VAL A 97 -9.23 -7.20 2.26
CA VAL A 97 -8.53 -8.35 2.84
C VAL A 97 -7.74 -7.82 4.03
N SER A 98 -8.18 -8.13 5.24
CA SER A 98 -7.36 -7.89 6.41
C SER A 98 -6.11 -8.77 6.29
N VAL A 99 -4.94 -8.17 6.52
CA VAL A 99 -3.71 -8.93 6.69
C VAL A 99 -3.77 -9.56 8.10
N GLY A 100 -4.68 -10.51 8.28
CA GLY A 100 -4.55 -11.53 9.32
C GLY A 100 -3.34 -12.38 8.94
N THR A 101 -2.49 -12.67 9.94
CA THR A 101 -1.27 -13.48 9.86
C THR A 101 -1.18 -14.29 8.57
N SER A 102 -0.65 -13.65 7.53
CA SER A 102 -0.46 -14.31 6.26
C SER A 102 0.61 -15.36 6.52
N ASP A 103 0.21 -16.62 6.51
CA ASP A 103 1.12 -17.76 6.56
C ASP A 103 2.09 -17.59 5.39
N LEU A 104 3.27 -17.07 5.72
CA LEU A 104 4.38 -16.97 4.79
C LEU A 104 4.74 -18.42 4.47
N LYS A 105 4.17 -18.96 3.39
CA LYS A 105 4.29 -20.39 3.05
C LYS A 105 5.74 -20.83 2.84
N ASP A 106 6.62 -19.86 2.56
CA ASP A 106 8.04 -20.06 2.36
C ASP A 106 8.89 -19.71 3.60
N TYR A 107 8.29 -19.61 4.79
CA TYR A 107 9.06 -19.53 6.02
C TYR A 107 9.73 -20.88 6.30
N VAL A 108 10.93 -21.04 5.74
CA VAL A 108 11.84 -22.10 6.15
C VAL A 108 12.47 -21.64 7.46
N ALA A 109 12.09 -22.27 8.56
CA ALA A 109 12.80 -22.11 9.82
C ALA A 109 14.30 -22.43 9.59
N PRO A 110 15.24 -21.68 10.17
CA PRO A 110 16.65 -21.93 9.95
C PRO A 110 16.96 -23.39 10.30
N VAL A 111 17.36 -24.17 9.30
CA VAL A 111 18.04 -25.45 9.52
C VAL A 111 19.47 -25.09 9.86
N ASP A 112 19.97 -25.54 11.01
CA ASP A 112 21.36 -25.40 11.43
C ASP A 112 22.28 -26.02 10.37
N THR A 113 22.70 -25.21 9.40
CA THR A 113 23.61 -25.65 8.34
C THR A 113 25.03 -25.38 8.83
N SER A 114 25.48 -26.26 9.72
CA SER A 114 26.90 -26.38 10.05
C SER A 114 27.62 -27.07 8.89
N GLN A 115 27.80 -26.40 7.75
CA GLN A 115 28.81 -26.73 6.74
C GLN A 115 28.75 -25.79 5.52
N SER A 116 29.67 -24.84 5.46
CA SER A 116 30.43 -24.58 4.22
C SER A 116 31.73 -23.88 4.60
N LEU A 117 32.82 -24.64 4.57
CA LEU A 117 34.19 -24.15 4.65
C LEU A 117 34.56 -23.44 3.33
N ASP A 118 35.53 -22.54 3.45
CA ASP A 118 36.26 -21.80 2.41
C ASP A 118 35.71 -20.44 1.95
N THR A 119 35.95 -19.41 2.76
CA THR A 119 36.65 -18.20 2.29
C THR A 119 37.30 -17.48 3.50
N ASP A 120 38.63 -17.33 3.50
CA ASP A 120 39.37 -16.52 4.49
C ASP A 120 38.99 -15.04 4.36
N VAL A 121 37.98 -14.64 5.11
CA VAL A 121 37.73 -13.24 5.47
C VAL A 121 37.67 -13.22 6.99
N ILE A 122 38.60 -12.50 7.63
CA ILE A 122 38.53 -12.22 9.06
C ILE A 122 37.38 -11.23 9.26
N VAL A 123 36.15 -11.75 9.28
CA VAL A 123 34.93 -11.00 9.58
C VAL A 123 34.97 -10.68 11.07
N GLY A 124 35.32 -9.44 11.41
CA GLY A 124 35.15 -8.93 12.77
C GLY A 124 33.70 -9.10 13.25
N ALA A 125 33.49 -9.17 14.56
CA ALA A 125 32.18 -9.44 15.16
C ALA A 125 31.05 -8.59 14.54
N SER A 126 30.21 -9.23 13.71
CA SER A 126 29.08 -8.58 13.05
C SER A 126 27.89 -8.52 14.01
N ARG A 127 27.33 -7.32 14.21
CA ARG A 127 26.20 -7.08 15.11
C ARG A 127 24.93 -6.87 14.29
N VAL A 128 23.96 -7.77 14.44
CA VAL A 128 22.62 -7.64 13.81
C VAL A 128 21.58 -7.24 14.86
N SER A 129 20.65 -6.35 14.50
CA SER A 129 19.60 -5.90 15.40
C SER A 129 18.39 -6.84 15.35
N LEU A 130 17.96 -7.35 16.51
CA LEU A 130 16.71 -8.09 16.67
C LEU A 130 15.48 -7.17 16.80
N LYS A 131 15.67 -5.85 16.70
CA LYS A 131 14.58 -4.88 16.65
C LYS A 131 14.23 -4.55 15.21
N CYS A 132 12.95 -4.56 14.90
CA CYS A 132 12.42 -4.18 13.60
C CYS A 132 12.67 -2.67 13.40
N PRO A 133 13.32 -2.25 12.32
CA PRO A 133 13.61 -0.83 12.11
C PRO A 133 12.39 0.04 11.80
N ILE A 134 11.24 -0.58 11.46
CA ILE A 134 9.97 0.13 11.24
C ILE A 134 9.22 0.32 12.57
N SER A 135 9.08 -0.74 13.36
CA SER A 135 8.28 -0.69 14.60
C SER A 135 9.09 -0.41 15.86
N CYS A 136 10.43 -0.43 15.75
CA CYS A 136 11.39 -0.39 16.86
C CYS A 136 11.19 -1.46 17.94
N LYS A 137 10.32 -2.45 17.69
CA LYS A 137 9.98 -3.56 18.59
C LYS A 137 10.77 -4.82 18.22
N ARG A 138 10.80 -5.80 19.12
CA ARG A 138 11.42 -7.11 18.86
C ARG A 138 10.73 -7.78 17.66
N ILE A 139 11.53 -8.27 16.72
CA ILE A 139 11.03 -9.00 15.54
C ILE A 139 10.46 -10.34 15.99
N ILE A 140 9.22 -10.63 15.58
CA ILE A 140 8.55 -11.92 15.82
C ILE A 140 8.69 -12.80 14.58
N THR A 141 8.36 -12.25 13.40
CA THR A 141 8.50 -12.93 12.12
C THR A 141 9.54 -12.19 11.27
N PRO A 142 10.76 -12.72 11.10
CA PRO A 142 11.78 -12.07 10.30
C PRO A 142 11.46 -12.19 8.82
N VAL A 143 11.25 -11.06 8.15
CA VAL A 143 10.97 -10.97 6.71
C VAL A 143 11.98 -10.05 6.02
N LYS A 144 12.40 -10.47 4.82
CA LYS A 144 13.16 -9.66 3.84
C LYS A 144 12.76 -10.07 2.42
N GLY A 145 12.99 -9.20 1.44
CA GLY A 145 12.84 -9.58 0.04
C GLY A 145 13.86 -10.64 -0.36
N HIS A 146 13.48 -11.58 -1.23
CA HIS A 146 14.39 -12.63 -1.68
C HIS A 146 15.68 -12.06 -2.33
N ALA A 147 15.56 -10.93 -3.05
CA ALA A 147 16.70 -10.24 -3.67
C ALA A 147 17.57 -9.43 -2.69
N CYS A 148 17.20 -9.32 -1.41
CA CYS A 148 17.93 -8.54 -0.42
C CYS A 148 19.24 -9.24 0.00
N LYS A 149 20.37 -8.62 -0.35
CA LYS A 149 21.73 -9.08 0.02
C LYS A 149 22.18 -8.68 1.44
N HIS A 150 21.39 -7.87 2.15
CA HIS A 150 21.71 -7.45 3.52
C HIS A 150 21.27 -8.49 4.56
N VAL A 151 21.95 -8.48 5.71
CA VAL A 151 21.70 -9.41 6.85
C VAL A 151 20.52 -8.95 7.70
N GLN A 152 20.26 -7.64 7.81
CA GLN A 152 19.18 -7.09 8.62
C GLN A 152 17.79 -7.49 8.09
N VAL A 153 16.83 -7.75 8.99
CA VAL A 153 15.45 -8.15 8.65
C VAL A 153 14.42 -7.26 9.35
N SER A 154 13.17 -7.32 8.90
CA SER A 154 12.04 -6.53 9.43
C SER A 154 10.88 -7.45 9.81
N SER A 155 9.83 -6.92 10.46
CA SER A 155 8.62 -7.67 10.79
C SER A 155 7.44 -7.41 9.84
N ASN A 156 7.61 -6.52 8.85
CA ASN A 156 6.57 -6.15 7.90
C ASN A 156 7.19 -5.54 6.63
N LEU A 157 6.65 -5.89 5.45
CA LEU A 157 7.01 -5.32 4.16
C LEU A 157 5.89 -4.36 3.72
N SER A 158 5.86 -3.16 4.26
CA SER A 158 4.98 -2.08 3.78
C SER A 158 5.64 -0.71 4.01
N PRO A 159 5.59 0.24 3.04
CA PRO A 159 5.07 0.16 1.66
C PRO A 159 6.23 0.05 0.64
N TRP A 160 6.41 -1.10 -0.03
CA TRP A 160 7.33 -1.37 -1.17
C TRP A 160 8.68 -0.63 -1.26
N ARG A 161 9.18 -0.08 -0.16
CA ARG A 161 10.49 0.55 0.00
C ARG A 161 11.22 -0.23 1.06
N LEU A 162 12.37 -0.78 0.67
CA LEU A 162 13.33 -1.27 1.64
C LEU A 162 13.92 -0.05 2.34
N HIS A 163 13.69 0.06 3.64
CA HIS A 163 14.23 1.13 4.47
C HIS A 163 15.70 0.87 4.82
N TYR A 164 16.57 0.63 3.84
CA TYR A 164 18.02 0.53 4.06
C TYR A 164 18.78 1.05 2.84
N SER A 165 19.54 2.11 3.07
CA SER A 165 20.64 2.62 2.25
C SER A 165 21.92 1.84 2.53
#